data_AF-A0AAJ0THX5-F1
#
_entry.id   AF-A0AAJ0THX5-F1
#
_cell.length_a   1.000
_cell.length_b   1.000
_cell.length_c   1.000
_cell.angle_alpha   90.00
_cell.angle_beta   90.00
_cell.angle_gamma   90.00
#
_symmetry.space_group_name_H-M   'P 1'
#
loop_
_entity.id
_entity.type
_entity.pdbx_description
1 polymer ?
#
loop_
_entity_poly.entity_id
_entity_poly.type
_entity_poly.pdbx_seq_one_letter_code
_entity_poly.pdbx_strand_id
1 'polypeptide(L)'
;MKNIRSFSFVLSITIILMSLILYTSQKHYWFYPATIGVWLFFDNLSHLVNNKTSIDLLIKKEYKKFLTLYLLLSIFGSLIELFGNFLLGLWSYTYLSPIMVAISTLLFYPFILLSFKETFDAVKSRVKNFPISLVLSMLIGIIVWEIPNLYSNDWIYKMPFANITILQLNPIVIIGWSVLVLGPVFINKFNDKIHD
;
A
#
# COMPACT_ATOMS: atom_id res chain seq x y z
N MET A 1 25.63 2.63 5.33
CA MET A 1 24.17 2.57 5.60
C MET A 1 23.49 3.93 5.50
N LYS A 2 23.98 5.00 6.16
CA LYS A 2 23.39 6.36 6.05
C LYS A 2 23.17 6.83 4.60
N ASN A 3 24.15 6.63 3.72
CA ASN A 3 24.04 7.05 2.31
C ASN A 3 22.90 6.38 1.54
N ILE A 4 22.60 5.10 1.80
CA ILE A 4 21.51 4.38 1.12
C ILE A 4 20.16 4.89 1.61
N ARG A 5 20.03 5.21 2.90
CA ARG A 5 18.80 5.79 3.48
C ARG A 5 18.53 7.19 2.97
N SER A 6 19.53 8.06 2.97
CA SER A 6 19.42 9.39 2.38
C SER A 6 19.06 9.33 0.90
N PHE A 7 19.69 8.42 0.15
CA PHE A 7 19.36 8.20 -1.26
C PHE A 7 17.92 7.71 -1.44
N SER A 8 17.49 6.71 -0.66
CA SER A 8 16.12 6.18 -0.70
C SER A 8 15.07 7.26 -0.41
N PHE A 9 15.33 8.15 0.55
CA PHE A 9 14.42 9.25 0.87
C PHE A 9 14.36 10.32 -0.26
N VAL A 10 15.49 10.69 -0.85
CA VAL A 10 15.50 11.61 -2.00
C VAL A 10 14.80 10.97 -3.20
N LEU A 11 15.05 9.68 -3.43
CA LEU A 11 14.43 8.91 -4.50
C LEU A 11 12.91 8.80 -4.31
N SER A 12 12.43 8.60 -3.08
CA SER A 12 10.99 8.52 -2.80
C SER A 12 10.27 9.80 -3.17
N ILE A 13 10.79 10.96 -2.74
CA ILE A 13 10.25 12.28 -3.09
C ILE A 13 10.28 12.48 -4.61
N THR A 14 11.39 12.15 -5.26
CA THR A 14 11.56 12.30 -6.72
C THR A 14 10.51 11.47 -7.48
N ILE A 15 10.30 10.22 -7.08
CA ILE A 15 9.33 9.32 -7.72
C ILE A 15 7.89 9.80 -7.46
N ILE A 16 7.57 10.28 -6.25
CA ILE A 16 6.26 10.87 -5.93
C ILE A 16 6.00 12.11 -6.79
N LEU A 17 6.98 13.01 -6.92
CA LEU A 17 6.87 14.18 -7.79
C LEU A 17 6.68 13.79 -9.26
N MET A 18 7.41 12.79 -9.75
CA MET A 18 7.21 12.24 -11.09
C MET A 18 5.79 11.70 -11.27
N SER A 19 5.27 10.98 -10.28
CA SER A 19 3.88 10.50 -10.27
C SER A 19 2.87 11.65 -10.32
N LEU A 20 3.08 12.73 -9.56
CA LEU A 20 2.23 13.92 -9.59
C LEU A 20 2.28 14.65 -10.95
N ILE A 21 3.45 14.72 -11.59
CA ILE A 21 3.58 15.29 -12.95
C ILE A 21 2.78 14.45 -13.96
N LEU A 22 2.88 13.12 -13.87
CA LEU A 22 2.11 12.22 -14.74
C LEU A 22 0.60 12.33 -14.50
N TYR A 23 0.19 12.45 -13.24
CA TYR A 23 -1.20 12.66 -12.83
C TYR A 23 -1.76 13.96 -13.40
N THR A 24 -1.05 15.08 -13.23
CA THR A 24 -1.46 16.40 -13.76
C THR A 24 -1.45 16.46 -15.28
N SER A 25 -0.59 15.66 -15.92
CA SER A 25 -0.56 15.47 -17.38
C SER A 25 -1.60 14.47 -17.90
N GLN A 26 -2.54 14.03 -17.04
CA GLN A 26 -3.62 13.09 -17.37
C GLN A 26 -3.10 11.77 -17.99
N LYS A 27 -2.00 11.24 -17.47
CA LYS A 27 -1.44 9.95 -17.91
C LYS A 27 -1.93 8.84 -17.00
N HIS A 28 -2.65 7.85 -17.56
CA HIS A 28 -3.24 6.73 -16.81
C HIS A 28 -2.26 5.91 -15.94
N TYR A 29 -0.96 5.93 -16.27
CA TYR A 29 0.08 5.14 -15.60
C TYR A 29 0.79 5.88 -14.46
N TRP A 30 0.28 7.05 -14.04
CA TRP A 30 0.84 7.84 -12.93
C TRP A 30 0.93 7.05 -11.61
N PHE A 31 0.06 6.05 -11.42
CA PHE A 31 -0.02 5.24 -10.20
C PHE A 31 1.17 4.29 -10.02
N TYR A 32 1.78 3.77 -11.10
CA TYR A 32 2.89 2.83 -10.99
C TYR A 32 4.11 3.41 -10.25
N PRO A 33 4.60 4.62 -10.59
CA PRO A 33 5.62 5.24 -9.77
C PRO A 33 5.10 5.62 -8.38
N ALA A 34 3.82 5.98 -8.23
CA ALA A 34 3.24 6.31 -6.92
C ALA A 34 3.43 5.18 -5.90
N THR A 35 3.11 3.93 -6.25
CA THR A 35 3.23 2.77 -5.36
C THR A 35 4.64 2.58 -4.81
N ILE A 36 5.64 2.70 -5.68
CA ILE A 36 7.05 2.60 -5.30
C ILE A 36 7.48 3.80 -4.45
N GLY A 37 7.17 5.02 -4.89
CA GLY A 37 7.57 6.25 -4.20
C GLY A 37 6.97 6.35 -2.79
N VAL A 38 5.68 6.07 -2.65
CA VAL A 38 4.97 6.06 -1.37
C VAL A 38 5.50 4.97 -0.44
N TRP A 39 5.75 3.76 -0.94
CA TRP A 39 6.39 2.71 -0.17
C TRP A 39 7.75 3.15 0.39
N LEU A 40 8.65 3.66 -0.47
CA LEU A 40 9.95 4.14 -0.04
C LEU A 40 9.82 5.28 0.99
N PHE A 41 8.85 6.18 0.82
CA PHE A 41 8.61 7.28 1.75
C PHE A 41 8.22 6.76 3.15
N PHE A 42 7.21 5.90 3.23
CA PHE A 42 6.76 5.35 4.52
C PHE A 42 7.77 4.38 5.14
N ASP A 43 8.52 3.63 4.34
CA ASP A 43 9.64 2.82 4.83
C ASP A 43 10.68 3.72 5.52
N ASN A 44 11.08 4.85 4.91
CA ASN A 44 12.00 5.79 5.57
C ASN A 44 11.40 6.42 6.83
N LEU A 45 10.10 6.76 6.86
CA LEU A 45 9.46 7.27 8.08
C LEU A 45 9.42 6.23 9.20
N SER A 46 9.11 4.98 8.87
CA SER A 46 9.14 3.84 9.80
C SER A 46 10.55 3.61 10.35
N HIS A 47 11.57 3.71 9.50
CA HIS A 47 12.97 3.60 9.91
C HIS A 47 13.39 4.73 10.87
N LEU A 48 12.94 5.98 10.64
CA LEU A 48 13.24 7.12 11.53
C LEU A 48 12.68 6.95 12.95
N VAL A 49 11.72 6.05 13.14
CA VAL A 49 11.17 5.69 14.46
C VAL A 49 11.71 4.36 14.99
N ASN A 50 12.83 3.89 14.44
CA ASN A 50 13.56 2.67 14.81
C ASN A 50 12.82 1.35 14.56
N ASN A 51 11.84 1.33 13.65
CA ASN A 51 11.24 0.07 13.22
C ASN A 51 12.17 -0.66 12.24
N LYS A 52 12.11 -2.00 12.24
CA LYS A 52 12.70 -2.82 11.17
C LYS A 52 11.78 -2.77 9.95
N THR A 53 12.34 -2.35 8.82
CA THR A 53 11.57 -2.06 7.60
C THR A 53 11.92 -3.01 6.46
N SER A 54 11.10 -3.01 5.41
CA SER A 54 11.35 -3.82 4.21
C SER A 54 12.66 -3.46 3.48
N ILE A 55 13.05 -2.19 3.43
CA ILE A 55 14.36 -1.78 2.87
C ILE A 55 15.50 -2.21 3.80
N ASP A 56 15.30 -2.30 5.12
CA ASP A 56 16.34 -2.84 6.01
C ASP A 56 16.71 -4.27 5.64
N LEU A 57 15.73 -5.08 5.22
CA LEU A 57 15.98 -6.44 4.72
C LEU A 57 16.92 -6.41 3.52
N LEU A 58 16.68 -5.52 2.56
CA LEU A 58 17.53 -5.37 1.37
C LEU A 58 18.94 -4.86 1.73
N ILE A 59 19.04 -3.83 2.58
CA ILE A 59 20.33 -3.26 3.01
C ILE A 59 21.16 -4.30 3.76
N LYS A 60 20.53 -5.13 4.60
CA LYS A 60 21.18 -6.20 5.36
C LYS A 60 21.40 -7.47 4.54
N LYS A 61 21.07 -7.46 3.24
CA LYS A 61 21.18 -8.61 2.33
C LYS A 61 20.32 -9.81 2.77
N GLU A 62 19.25 -9.59 3.53
CA GLU A 62 18.22 -10.58 3.89
C GLU A 62 17.26 -10.80 2.69
N TYR A 63 17.81 -11.02 1.48
CA TYR A 63 17.03 -11.04 0.23
C TYR A 63 15.96 -12.13 0.22
N LYS A 64 16.26 -13.32 0.77
CA LYS A 64 15.27 -14.41 0.88
C LYS A 64 14.04 -13.93 1.66
N LYS A 65 14.26 -13.26 2.79
CA LYS A 65 13.19 -12.76 3.66
C LYS A 65 12.37 -11.67 2.98
N PHE A 66 13.03 -10.78 2.23
CA PHE A 66 12.35 -9.76 1.42
C PHE A 66 11.52 -10.40 0.30
N LEU A 67 12.08 -11.35 -0.46
CA LEU A 67 11.39 -12.01 -1.57
C LEU A 67 10.20 -12.86 -1.09
N THR A 68 10.34 -13.57 0.03
CA THR A 68 9.21 -14.29 0.64
C THR A 68 8.11 -13.32 1.04
N LEU A 69 8.45 -12.22 1.72
CA LEU A 69 7.48 -11.18 2.08
C LEU A 69 6.77 -10.63 0.84
N TYR A 70 7.54 -10.24 -0.17
CA TYR A 70 7.02 -9.70 -1.42
C TYR A 70 6.04 -10.68 -2.08
N LEU A 71 6.42 -11.95 -2.20
CA LEU A 71 5.57 -13.00 -2.78
C LEU A 71 4.28 -13.21 -1.99
N LEU A 72 4.36 -13.28 -0.66
CA LEU A 72 3.18 -13.42 0.21
C LEU A 72 2.23 -12.22 0.05
N LEU A 73 2.77 -11.01 -0.09
CA LEU A 73 1.97 -9.81 -0.36
C LEU A 73 1.39 -9.80 -1.77
N SER A 74 2.10 -10.29 -2.79
CA SER A 74 1.53 -10.49 -4.13
C SER A 74 0.34 -11.46 -4.11
N ILE A 75 0.48 -12.58 -3.40
CA ILE A 75 -0.60 -13.55 -3.22
C ILE A 75 -1.78 -12.89 -2.50
N PHE A 76 -1.52 -12.17 -1.40
CA PHE A 76 -2.56 -11.48 -0.65
C PHE A 76 -3.30 -10.42 -1.48
N GLY A 77 -2.57 -9.61 -2.26
CA GLY A 77 -3.15 -8.67 -3.21
C GLY A 77 -4.00 -9.36 -4.28
N SER A 78 -3.54 -10.51 -4.78
CA SER A 78 -4.28 -11.30 -5.77
C SER A 78 -5.59 -11.87 -5.19
N LEU A 79 -5.58 -12.27 -3.91
CA LEU A 79 -6.80 -12.65 -3.20
C LEU A 79 -7.75 -11.46 -3.03
N ILE A 80 -7.24 -10.28 -2.65
CA ILE A 80 -8.07 -9.06 -2.55
C ILE A 80 -8.75 -8.77 -3.89
N GLU A 81 -8.03 -8.82 -5.01
CA GLU A 81 -8.61 -8.63 -6.34
C GLU A 81 -9.62 -9.70 -6.73
N LEU A 82 -9.31 -10.97 -6.47
CA LEU A 82 -10.22 -12.08 -6.75
C LEU A 82 -11.52 -11.95 -5.94
N PHE A 83 -11.43 -11.68 -4.64
CA PHE A 83 -12.62 -11.54 -3.80
C PHE A 83 -13.38 -10.25 -4.11
N GLY A 84 -12.69 -9.13 -4.21
CA GLY A 84 -13.32 -7.83 -4.37
C GLY A 84 -13.91 -7.60 -5.75
N ASN A 85 -13.10 -7.69 -6.80
CA ASN A 85 -13.56 -7.45 -8.18
C ASN A 85 -14.35 -8.64 -8.72
N PHE A 86 -13.80 -9.86 -8.67
CA PHE A 86 -14.38 -10.99 -9.38
C PHE A 86 -15.57 -11.65 -8.65
N LEU A 87 -15.47 -11.87 -7.33
CA LEU A 87 -16.54 -12.56 -6.58
C LEU A 87 -17.61 -11.61 -6.06
N LEU A 88 -17.23 -10.44 -5.55
CA LEU A 88 -18.15 -9.50 -4.91
C LEU A 88 -18.55 -8.32 -5.81
N GLY A 89 -17.89 -8.11 -6.95
CA GLY A 89 -18.17 -7.00 -7.87
C GLY A 89 -17.99 -5.61 -7.22
N LEU A 90 -17.15 -5.51 -6.18
CA LEU A 90 -16.96 -4.28 -5.41
C LEU A 90 -16.20 -3.22 -6.18
N TRP A 91 -15.43 -3.56 -7.20
CA TRP A 91 -14.85 -2.58 -8.10
C TRP A 91 -14.62 -3.15 -9.48
N SER A 92 -14.56 -2.30 -10.50
CA SER A 92 -14.33 -2.73 -11.88
C SER A 92 -13.33 -1.83 -12.59
N TYR A 93 -12.46 -2.43 -13.41
CA TYR A 93 -11.38 -1.71 -14.07
C TYR A 93 -11.82 -1.14 -15.43
N THR A 94 -11.92 0.19 -15.56
CA THR A 94 -12.49 0.81 -16.78
C THR A 94 -11.47 0.94 -17.92
N TYR A 95 -10.21 1.23 -17.61
CA TYR A 95 -9.19 1.57 -18.61
C TYR A 95 -8.01 0.57 -18.69
N LEU A 96 -8.00 -0.45 -17.83
CA LEU A 96 -6.98 -1.50 -17.86
C LEU A 96 -7.54 -2.79 -18.46
N SER A 97 -6.77 -3.39 -19.36
CA SER A 97 -7.05 -4.75 -19.82
C SER A 97 -6.83 -5.75 -18.68
N PRO A 98 -7.48 -6.93 -18.70
CA PRO A 98 -7.31 -7.94 -17.65
C PRO A 98 -5.86 -8.35 -17.40
N ILE A 99 -5.03 -8.40 -18.45
CA ILE A 99 -3.61 -8.72 -18.32
C ILE A 99 -2.83 -7.60 -17.62
N MET A 100 -3.18 -6.33 -17.88
CA MET A 100 -2.57 -5.19 -17.18
C MET A 100 -2.99 -5.17 -15.72
N VAL A 101 -4.23 -5.55 -15.39
CA VAL A 101 -4.67 -5.73 -14.00
C VAL A 101 -3.82 -6.80 -13.32
N ALA A 102 -3.70 -8.00 -13.92
CA ALA A 102 -2.90 -9.09 -13.35
C ALA A 102 -1.42 -8.71 -13.14
N ILE A 103 -0.80 -8.06 -14.12
CA ILE A 103 0.58 -7.55 -14.00
C ILE A 103 0.67 -6.52 -12.87
N SER A 104 -0.30 -5.61 -12.78
CA SER A 104 -0.33 -4.57 -11.75
C SER A 104 -0.47 -5.17 -10.35
N THR A 105 -1.33 -6.18 -10.18
CA THR A 105 -1.55 -6.90 -8.92
C THR A 105 -0.30 -7.67 -8.49
N LEU A 106 0.41 -8.30 -9.42
CA LEU A 106 1.61 -9.08 -9.10
C LEU A 106 2.82 -8.20 -8.82
N LEU A 107 3.01 -7.12 -9.58
CA LEU A 107 4.22 -6.30 -9.55
C LEU A 107 4.13 -5.04 -8.68
N PHE A 108 2.95 -4.43 -8.52
CA PHE A 108 2.85 -3.11 -7.87
C PHE A 108 2.03 -3.12 -6.59
N TYR A 109 1.04 -4.00 -6.47
CA TYR A 109 0.27 -4.18 -5.24
C TYR A 109 1.11 -4.52 -4.01
N PRO A 110 2.18 -5.33 -4.09
CA PRO A 110 3.07 -5.56 -2.96
C PRO A 110 3.64 -4.26 -2.37
N PHE A 111 3.96 -3.27 -3.22
CA PHE A 111 4.47 -1.98 -2.74
C PHE A 111 3.38 -1.18 -2.01
N ILE A 112 2.12 -1.22 -2.48
CA ILE A 112 0.99 -0.62 -1.76
C ILE A 112 0.85 -1.26 -0.37
N LEU A 113 0.87 -2.59 -0.31
CA LEU A 113 0.74 -3.34 0.95
C LEU A 113 1.93 -3.13 1.89
N LEU A 114 3.15 -3.04 1.37
CA LEU A 114 4.32 -2.65 2.16
C LEU A 114 4.16 -1.23 2.70
N SER A 115 3.65 -0.29 1.90
CA SER A 115 3.41 1.09 2.37
C SER A 115 2.41 1.13 3.54
N PHE A 116 1.37 0.29 3.52
CA PHE A 116 0.43 0.16 4.64
C PHE A 116 1.10 -0.39 5.90
N LYS A 117 1.89 -1.46 5.77
CA LYS A 117 2.64 -2.04 6.89
C LYS A 117 3.60 -1.02 7.50
N GLU A 118 4.37 -0.31 6.67
CA GLU A 118 5.33 0.68 7.17
C GLU A 118 4.63 1.92 7.78
N THR A 119 3.52 2.36 7.21
CA THR A 119 2.68 3.41 7.80
C THR A 119 2.18 3.01 9.18
N PHE A 120 1.60 1.81 9.30
CA PHE A 120 1.05 1.33 10.55
C PHE A 120 2.12 1.16 11.62
N ASP A 121 3.26 0.56 11.29
CA ASP A 121 4.37 0.41 12.22
C ASP A 121 4.89 1.78 12.68
N ALA A 122 5.03 2.75 11.76
CA ALA A 122 5.48 4.10 12.09
C ALA A 122 4.52 4.81 13.07
N VAL A 123 3.22 4.79 12.77
CA VAL A 123 2.18 5.39 13.60
C VAL A 123 2.11 4.70 14.95
N LYS A 124 2.09 3.36 14.98
CA LYS A 124 2.01 2.57 16.20
C LYS A 124 3.18 2.82 17.15
N SER A 125 4.40 2.95 16.63
CA SER A 125 5.58 3.24 17.45
C SER A 125 5.53 4.63 18.10
N ARG A 126 4.84 5.59 17.48
CA ARG A 126 4.64 6.95 18.03
C ARG A 126 3.46 7.04 18.99
N VAL A 127 2.30 6.53 18.59
CA VAL A 127 1.03 6.70 19.31
C VAL A 127 0.87 5.68 20.44
N LYS A 128 1.44 4.47 20.29
CA LYS A 128 1.41 3.35 21.26
C LYS A 128 0.01 2.84 21.63
N ASN A 129 -1.05 3.35 21.01
CA ASN A 129 -2.43 2.86 21.16
C ASN A 129 -2.87 2.16 19.86
N PHE A 130 -3.22 0.87 19.93
CA PHE A 130 -3.50 0.07 18.75
C PHE A 130 -4.73 0.56 17.95
N PRO A 131 -5.93 0.74 18.57
CA PRO A 131 -7.09 1.27 17.86
C PRO A 131 -6.84 2.61 17.17
N ILE A 132 -6.22 3.57 17.88
CA ILE A 132 -5.93 4.89 17.32
C ILE A 132 -4.92 4.77 16.16
N SER A 133 -3.91 3.92 16.29
CA SER A 133 -2.92 3.71 15.24
C SER A 133 -3.54 3.12 13.98
N LEU A 134 -4.47 2.18 14.14
CA LEU A 134 -5.22 1.61 13.03
C LEU A 134 -6.03 2.69 12.31
N VAL A 135 -6.84 3.45 13.05
CA VAL A 135 -7.67 4.53 12.48
C VAL A 135 -6.82 5.57 11.76
N LEU A 136 -5.73 6.04 12.37
CA LEU A 136 -4.83 7.00 11.73
C LEU A 136 -4.17 6.43 10.47
N SER A 137 -3.77 5.16 10.48
CA SER A 137 -3.19 4.51 9.31
C SER A 137 -4.19 4.36 8.17
N MET A 138 -5.46 4.07 8.49
CA MET A 138 -6.54 4.06 7.49
C MET A 138 -6.74 5.44 6.89
N LEU A 139 -6.80 6.50 7.72
CA LEU A 139 -6.96 7.88 7.24
C LEU A 139 -5.81 8.31 6.33
N ILE A 140 -4.57 8.02 6.71
CA ILE A 140 -3.39 8.27 5.87
C ILE A 140 -3.51 7.49 4.55
N GLY A 141 -3.89 6.22 4.62
CA GLY A 141 -4.17 5.38 3.46
C GLY A 141 -5.18 5.98 2.50
N ILE A 142 -6.32 6.43 3.02
CA ILE A 142 -7.40 7.08 2.25
C ILE A 142 -6.89 8.38 1.61
N ILE A 143 -6.11 9.18 2.33
CA ILE A 143 -5.56 10.44 1.78
C ILE A 143 -4.56 10.16 0.65
N VAL A 144 -3.70 9.16 0.83
CA VAL A 144 -2.63 8.87 -0.13
C VAL A 144 -3.12 8.13 -1.36
N TRP A 145 -4.02 7.17 -1.16
CA TRP A 145 -4.55 6.35 -2.24
C TRP A 145 -5.87 6.94 -2.73
N GLU A 146 -6.92 7.03 -1.90
CA GLU A 146 -8.27 7.31 -2.41
C GLU A 146 -8.57 8.76 -2.76
N ILE A 147 -7.95 9.75 -2.13
CA ILE A 147 -8.18 11.14 -2.54
C ILE A 147 -7.69 11.36 -3.97
N PRO A 148 -6.43 11.01 -4.35
CA PRO A 148 -6.02 11.02 -5.74
C PRO A 148 -6.94 10.21 -6.66
N ASN A 149 -7.48 9.07 -6.16
CA ASN A 149 -8.51 8.28 -6.87
C ASN A 149 -9.67 9.12 -7.36
N LEU A 150 -10.31 9.82 -6.42
CA LEU A 150 -11.55 10.53 -6.67
C LEU A 150 -11.41 11.66 -7.69
N TYR A 151 -10.21 12.25 -7.80
CA TYR A 151 -9.98 13.42 -8.63
C TYR A 151 -9.25 13.14 -9.94
N SER A 152 -8.81 11.90 -10.21
CA SER A 152 -8.25 11.58 -11.52
C SER A 152 -9.37 11.35 -12.54
N ASN A 153 -9.24 11.95 -13.72
CA ASN A 153 -10.17 11.76 -14.84
C ASN A 153 -10.29 10.30 -15.31
N ASP A 154 -9.26 9.48 -15.05
CA ASP A 154 -9.12 8.18 -15.67
C ASP A 154 -8.79 7.08 -14.67
N TRP A 155 -9.57 6.96 -13.61
CA TRP A 155 -9.21 5.95 -12.62
C TRP A 155 -9.38 4.52 -13.12
N ILE A 156 -8.45 3.73 -12.63
CA ILE A 156 -8.18 2.33 -12.86
C ILE A 156 -9.35 1.46 -12.43
N TYR A 157 -10.11 1.80 -11.39
CA TYR A 157 -11.32 1.10 -10.96
C TYR A 157 -12.46 2.00 -10.44
N LYS A 158 -13.72 1.60 -10.64
CA LYS A 158 -14.92 2.23 -10.04
C LYS A 158 -15.43 1.39 -8.89
N MET A 159 -15.45 1.93 -7.67
CA MET A 159 -16.09 1.28 -6.52
C MET A 159 -17.53 1.83 -6.40
N PRO A 160 -18.60 1.01 -6.38
CA PRO A 160 -19.91 1.51 -5.99
C PRO A 160 -19.80 1.91 -4.52
N PHE A 161 -19.99 3.20 -4.23
CA PHE A 161 -20.21 3.65 -2.87
C PHE A 161 -21.44 2.90 -2.34
N ALA A 162 -21.22 1.87 -1.52
CA ALA A 162 -22.32 1.23 -0.81
C ALA A 162 -22.80 2.21 0.27
N ASN A 163 -23.73 3.07 -0.14
CA ASN A 163 -24.48 3.98 0.70
C ASN A 163 -25.47 3.16 1.52
N ILE A 164 -25.10 2.78 2.74
CA ILE A 164 -26.04 2.21 3.71
C ILE A 164 -26.13 3.14 4.92
N THR A 165 -27.37 3.53 5.20
CA THR A 165 -27.80 4.65 6.02
C THR A 165 -27.93 4.30 7.50
N ILE A 166 -26.81 4.01 8.18
CA ILE A 166 -26.70 4.19 9.64
C ILE A 166 -25.30 4.76 9.92
N LEU A 167 -25.23 6.03 10.35
CA LEU A 167 -24.00 6.84 10.55
C LEU A 167 -23.14 7.14 9.29
N GLN A 168 -23.59 6.79 8.08
CA GLN A 168 -22.84 6.91 6.81
C GLN A 168 -21.51 6.13 6.76
N LEU A 169 -21.22 5.28 7.75
CA LEU A 169 -20.04 4.43 7.78
C LEU A 169 -20.38 3.04 7.25
N ASN A 170 -19.75 2.64 6.16
CA ASN A 170 -19.95 1.32 5.58
C ASN A 170 -19.04 0.28 6.30
N PRO A 171 -19.61 -0.72 7.01
CA PRO A 171 -18.81 -1.71 7.73
C PRO A 171 -17.91 -2.54 6.80
N ILE A 172 -18.32 -2.78 5.54
CA ILE A 172 -17.49 -3.45 4.53
C ILE A 172 -16.26 -2.59 4.22
N VAL A 173 -16.42 -1.27 4.15
CA VAL A 173 -15.31 -0.34 3.93
C VAL A 173 -14.37 -0.35 5.13
N ILE A 174 -14.89 -0.29 6.36
CA ILE A 174 -14.06 -0.35 7.58
C ILE A 174 -13.30 -1.68 7.66
N ILE A 175 -13.96 -2.80 7.38
CA ILE A 175 -13.33 -4.12 7.36
C ILE A 175 -12.27 -4.19 6.25
N GLY A 176 -12.58 -3.72 5.05
CA GLY A 176 -11.65 -3.67 3.92
C GLY A 176 -10.39 -2.89 4.26
N TRP A 177 -10.53 -1.68 4.79
CA TRP A 177 -9.40 -0.87 5.25
C TRP A 177 -8.64 -1.51 6.40
N SER A 178 -9.33 -2.19 7.32
CA SER A 178 -8.68 -2.94 8.40
C SER A 178 -7.81 -4.07 7.84
N VAL A 179 -8.31 -4.80 6.85
CA VAL A 179 -7.61 -5.88 6.16
C VAL A 179 -6.43 -5.35 5.36
N LEU A 180 -6.58 -4.22 4.64
CA LEU A 180 -5.49 -3.59 3.89
C LEU A 180 -4.35 -3.11 4.80
N VAL A 181 -4.68 -2.56 5.97
CA VAL A 181 -3.68 -2.07 6.92
C VAL A 181 -3.03 -3.22 7.71
N LEU A 182 -3.84 -4.11 8.31
CA LEU A 182 -3.33 -5.13 9.23
C LEU A 182 -2.86 -6.41 8.52
N GLY A 183 -3.43 -6.75 7.37
CA GLY A 183 -3.03 -7.91 6.57
C GLY A 183 -1.51 -7.98 6.34
N PRO A 184 -0.88 -6.94 5.75
CA PRO A 184 0.57 -6.97 5.50
C PRO A 184 1.40 -6.97 6.79
N VAL A 185 0.90 -6.39 7.89
CA VAL A 185 1.56 -6.44 9.21
C VAL A 185 1.59 -7.88 9.74
N PHE A 186 0.47 -8.61 9.64
CA PHE A 186 0.42 -10.02 10.06
C PHE A 186 1.26 -10.92 9.15
N ILE A 187 1.23 -10.70 7.84
CA ILE A 187 2.08 -11.42 6.88
C ILE A 187 3.57 -11.21 7.20
N ASN A 188 3.99 -9.97 7.50
CA ASN A 188 5.38 -9.71 7.88
C ASN A 188 5.79 -10.48 9.15
N LYS A 189 4.94 -10.47 10.19
CA LYS A 189 5.21 -11.24 11.41
C LYS A 189 5.28 -12.75 11.17
N PHE A 190 4.44 -13.27 10.28
CA PHE A 190 4.50 -14.67 9.89
C PHE A 190 5.80 -14.99 9.13
N ASN A 191 6.18 -14.13 8.19
CA ASN A 191 7.45 -14.22 7.47
C ASN A 191 8.66 -14.14 8.41
N ASP A 192 8.60 -13.31 9.46
CA ASP A 192 9.63 -13.26 10.49
C ASP A 192 9.81 -14.64 11.15
N LYS A 193 8.71 -15.27 11.60
CA LYS A 193 8.73 -16.60 12.24
C LYS A 193 9.25 -17.74 11.36
N ILE A 194 9.11 -17.65 10.03
CA ILE A 194 9.62 -18.69 9.11
C ILE A 194 11.15 -18.62 8.99
N HIS A 195 11.74 -17.47 9.29
CA HIS A 195 13.15 -17.17 9.07
C HIS A 195 13.96 -17.02 10.37
N ASP A 196 13.33 -17.20 11.53
CA ASP A 196 13.95 -17.30 12.84
C ASP A 196 14.24 -18.78 13.18
#